data_AF-A0A9E2XBX7-F1
#
_entry.id   AF-A0A9E2XBX7-F1
#
_cell.length_a   1.000
_cell.length_b   1.000
_cell.length_c   1.000
_cell.angle_alpha   90.00
_cell.angle_beta   90.00
_cell.angle_gamma   90.00
#
_symmetry.space_group_name_H-M   'P 1'
#
loop_
_entity.id
_entity.type
_entity.pdbx_description
1 polymer ?
#
loop_
_entity_poly.entity_id
_entity_poly.type
_entity_poly.pdbx_seq_one_letter_code
_entity_poly.pdbx_strand_id
1 'polypeptide(L)'
;MPKRPMYLQHVNIYVRNVERSKQWYEDLLGLHTYEFRPGWAAFMSADEEQSHEVALMQLGDDAPLQQKGQVGLNHMAWRLASLDDLKDLYRH
;
A
#
# COMPACT_ATOMS: atom_id res chain seq x y z
N MET A 1 -14.01 10.72 29.22
CA MET A 1 -12.83 11.37 28.61
C MET A 1 -12.93 11.23 27.09
N PRO A 2 -12.53 12.23 26.30
CA PRO A 2 -12.54 12.11 24.84
C PRO A 2 -11.52 11.05 24.40
N LYS A 3 -11.94 10.12 23.54
CA LYS A 3 -11.05 9.16 22.90
C LYS A 3 -10.22 9.89 21.83
N ARG A 4 -8.95 9.51 21.65
CA ARG A 4 -8.02 10.06 20.65
C ARG A 4 -7.45 8.92 19.80
N PRO A 5 -7.03 9.17 18.55
CA PRO A 5 -6.33 8.18 17.73
C PRO A 5 -5.05 7.69 18.42
N MET A 6 -4.75 6.40 18.28
CA MET A 6 -3.53 5.80 18.84
C MET A 6 -2.34 5.90 17.87
N TYR A 7 -2.60 5.69 16.57
CA TYR A 7 -1.61 5.71 15.50
C TYR A 7 -2.29 5.89 14.13
N LEU A 8 -1.50 6.17 13.09
CA LEU A 8 -1.95 6.12 11.69
C LEU A 8 -2.18 4.66 11.31
N GLN A 9 -3.36 4.33 10.81
CA GLN A 9 -3.74 2.94 10.54
C GLN A 9 -3.57 2.56 9.07
N HIS A 10 -3.90 3.45 8.13
CA HIS A 10 -3.80 3.12 6.70
C HIS A 10 -3.57 4.36 5.83
N VAL A 11 -3.13 4.10 4.59
CA VAL A 11 -3.10 5.07 3.50
C VAL A 11 -3.90 4.56 2.30
N ASN A 12 -4.59 5.48 1.63
CA ASN A 12 -5.31 5.20 0.39
C ASN A 12 -4.58 5.88 -0.76
N ILE A 13 -4.25 5.13 -1.81
CA ILE A 13 -3.54 5.63 -2.99
C ILE A 13 -4.24 5.25 -4.28
N TYR A 14 -4.17 6.17 -5.25
CA TYR A 14 -4.62 5.90 -6.60
C TYR A 14 -3.57 5.16 -7.41
N VAL A 15 -4.02 4.17 -8.18
CA VAL A 15 -3.22 3.39 -9.13
C VAL A 15 -3.91 3.34 -10.49
N ARG A 16 -3.13 3.15 -11.56
CA ARG A 16 -3.69 2.98 -12.91
C ARG A 16 -4.46 1.67 -13.06
N ASN A 17 -3.89 0.60 -12.54
CA ASN A 17 -4.40 -0.76 -12.69
C ASN A 17 -4.29 -1.47 -11.34
N VAL A 18 -5.42 -1.84 -10.74
CA VAL A 18 -5.44 -2.39 -9.39
C VAL A 18 -5.01 -3.86 -9.36
N GLU A 19 -5.33 -4.65 -10.38
CA GLU A 19 -4.90 -6.04 -10.53
C GLU A 19 -3.37 -6.13 -10.51
N ARG A 20 -2.72 -5.37 -11.40
CA ARG A 20 -1.25 -5.33 -11.52
C ARG A 20 -0.59 -4.80 -10.25
N SER A 21 -1.19 -3.78 -9.64
CA SER A 21 -0.64 -3.20 -8.42
C SER A 21 -0.75 -4.17 -7.25
N LYS A 22 -1.93 -4.76 -7.04
CA LYS A 22 -2.16 -5.78 -6.01
C LYS A 22 -1.16 -6.94 -6.17
N GLN A 23 -1.04 -7.47 -7.39
CA GLN A 23 -0.11 -8.56 -7.64
C GLN A 23 1.35 -8.18 -7.30
N TRP A 24 1.78 -6.96 -7.63
CA TRP A 24 3.11 -6.49 -7.24
C TRP A 24 3.30 -6.45 -5.72
N TYR A 25 2.30 -5.99 -4.96
CA TYR A 25 2.37 -5.96 -3.48
C TYR A 25 2.31 -7.37 -2.86
N GLU A 26 1.52 -8.29 -3.41
CA GLU A 26 1.49 -9.70 -3.01
C GLU A 26 2.84 -10.37 -3.30
N ASP A 27 3.35 -10.25 -4.53
CA ASP A 27 4.52 -10.97 -4.99
C ASP A 27 5.81 -10.43 -4.38
N LEU A 28 5.96 -9.10 -4.26
CA LEU A 28 7.20 -8.49 -3.76
C LEU A 28 7.24 -8.39 -2.23
N LEU A 29 6.13 -7.98 -1.62
CA LEU A 29 6.09 -7.65 -0.19
C LEU A 29 5.33 -8.70 0.63
N GLY A 30 4.69 -9.69 -0.01
CA GLY A 30 3.93 -10.72 0.69
C GLY A 30 2.68 -10.18 1.38
N LEU A 31 2.14 -9.02 0.96
CA LEU A 31 0.99 -8.43 1.63
C LEU A 31 -0.24 -9.34 1.50
N HIS A 32 -0.97 -9.50 2.59
CA HIS A 32 -2.27 -10.16 2.62
C HIS A 32 -3.34 -9.29 1.97
N THR A 33 -4.15 -9.84 1.08
CA THR A 33 -5.32 -9.15 0.49
C THR A 33 -6.60 -9.54 1.23
N TYR A 34 -7.16 -8.61 2.00
CA TYR A 34 -8.45 -8.82 2.70
C TYR A 34 -9.65 -8.79 1.76
N GLU A 35 -9.65 -7.82 0.85
CA GLU A 35 -10.72 -7.66 -0.12
C GLU A 35 -10.15 -7.17 -1.44
N PHE A 36 -10.63 -7.81 -2.51
CA PHE A 36 -10.29 -7.44 -3.87
C PHE A 36 -11.56 -7.29 -4.70
N ARG A 37 -11.71 -6.12 -5.31
CA ARG A 37 -12.81 -5.75 -6.19
C ARG A 37 -12.24 -5.45 -7.57
N PRO A 38 -12.31 -6.42 -8.50
CA PRO A 38 -11.71 -6.28 -9.83
C PRO A 38 -12.14 -5.00 -10.53
N GLY A 39 -11.18 -4.31 -11.14
CA GLY A 39 -11.36 -3.04 -11.83
C GLY A 39 -11.63 -1.84 -10.93
N TRP A 40 -11.53 -1.99 -9.60
CA TRP A 40 -11.83 -0.92 -8.66
C TRP A 40 -10.86 -0.78 -7.50
N ALA A 41 -10.71 -1.81 -6.65
CA ALA A 41 -10.00 -1.65 -5.38
C ALA A 41 -9.36 -2.94 -4.85
N ALA A 42 -8.26 -2.78 -4.11
CA ALA A 42 -7.64 -3.83 -3.31
C ALA A 42 -7.26 -3.29 -1.94
N PHE A 43 -7.53 -4.06 -0.88
CA PHE A 43 -7.26 -3.69 0.51
C PHE A 43 -6.28 -4.69 1.10
N MET A 44 -5.08 -4.22 1.43
CA MET A 44 -3.92 -5.08 1.70
C MET A 44 -3.20 -4.71 3.01
N SER A 45 -2.58 -5.70 3.65
CA SER A 45 -1.89 -5.54 4.94
C SER A 45 -0.65 -6.42 5.06
N ALA A 46 0.37 -5.94 5.78
CA ALA A 46 1.49 -6.74 6.26
C ALA A 46 1.20 -7.33 7.66
N ASP A 47 0.32 -6.68 8.43
CA ASP A 47 -0.15 -7.14 9.75
C ASP A 47 -1.60 -7.63 9.67
N GLU A 48 -1.81 -8.93 9.81
CA GLU A 48 -3.15 -9.54 9.71
C GLU A 48 -4.03 -9.31 10.95
N GLU A 49 -3.48 -8.77 12.05
CA GLU A 49 -4.25 -8.39 13.24
C GLU A 49 -4.91 -7.00 13.10
N GLN A 50 -4.49 -6.24 12.08
CA GLN A 50 -5.01 -4.91 11.79
C GLN A 50 -6.00 -4.96 10.62
N SER A 51 -6.82 -3.92 10.46
CA SER A 51 -7.43 -3.69 9.13
C SER A 51 -6.34 -3.29 8.13
N HIS A 52 -6.65 -3.31 6.83
CA HIS A 52 -5.72 -2.96 5.75
C HIS A 52 -4.86 -1.73 6.05
N GLU A 53 -3.57 -1.80 5.74
CA GLU A 53 -2.61 -0.70 5.84
C GLU A 53 -2.52 0.11 4.54
N VAL A 54 -2.80 -0.54 3.40
CA VAL A 54 -2.87 0.12 2.09
C VAL A 54 -4.16 -0.23 1.36
N ALA A 55 -4.83 0.81 0.86
CA ALA A 55 -5.95 0.68 -0.08
C ALA A 55 -5.51 1.20 -1.44
N LEU A 56 -5.60 0.36 -2.46
CA LEU A 56 -5.32 0.70 -3.86
C LEU A 56 -6.62 1.00 -4.57
N MET A 57 -6.74 2.18 -5.19
CA MET A 57 -7.95 2.61 -5.90
C MET A 57 -7.65 2.84 -7.38
N GLN A 58 -8.37 2.18 -8.27
CA GLN A 58 -8.15 2.26 -9.71
C GLN A 58 -8.66 3.57 -10.31
N LEU A 59 -7.83 4.20 -11.15
CA LEU A 59 -8.21 5.32 -12.03
C LEU A 59 -8.35 4.93 -13.51
N GLY A 60 -7.70 3.85 -13.94
CA GLY A 60 -7.61 3.44 -15.35
C GLY A 60 -6.23 3.70 -15.95
N ASP A 61 -5.92 2.99 -17.03
CA ASP A 61 -4.57 2.98 -17.63
C ASP A 61 -4.14 4.34 -18.21
N ASP A 62 -5.11 5.18 -18.61
CA ASP A 62 -4.86 6.51 -19.17
C ASP A 62 -4.68 7.61 -18.10
N ALA A 63 -4.75 7.27 -16.81
CA ALA A 63 -4.61 8.27 -15.76
C ALA A 63 -3.22 8.93 -15.81
N PRO A 64 -3.12 10.27 -15.67
CA PRO A 64 -1.86 10.98 -15.73
C PRO A 64 -0.95 10.59 -14.55
N LEU A 65 0.38 10.64 -14.76
CA LEU A 65 1.34 10.50 -13.67
C LEU A 65 1.32 11.75 -12.78
N GLN A 66 1.83 11.59 -11.55
CA GLN A 66 2.08 12.69 -10.64
C GLN A 66 3.09 13.69 -11.24
N GLN A 67 2.82 14.99 -11.14
CA GLN A 67 3.79 16.03 -11.47
C GLN A 67 4.84 16.15 -10.37
N LYS A 68 6.09 16.38 -10.76
CA LYS A 68 7.21 16.52 -9.80
C LYS A 68 6.99 17.75 -8.91
N GLY A 69 7.06 17.57 -7.60
CA GLY A 69 6.99 18.67 -6.61
C GLY A 69 5.58 19.17 -6.30
N GLN A 70 4.53 18.47 -6.76
CA GLN A 70 3.15 18.81 -6.44
C GLN A 70 2.72 18.29 -5.06
N VAL A 71 1.59 18.80 -4.56
CA VAL A 71 0.93 18.28 -3.35
C VAL A 71 0.45 16.83 -3.53
N GLY A 72 0.57 16.02 -2.49
CA GLY A 72 0.16 14.60 -2.51
C GLY A 72 0.93 13.75 -1.51
N LEU A 73 0.84 12.43 -1.63
CA LEU A 73 1.66 11.50 -0.84
C LEU A 73 3.11 11.53 -1.36
N ASN A 74 4.03 12.05 -0.54
CA ASN A 74 5.45 12.08 -0.89
C ASN A 74 6.12 10.71 -0.71
N HIS A 75 5.84 10.03 0.40
CA HIS A 75 6.45 8.76 0.74
C HIS A 75 5.60 8.00 1.79
N MET A 76 5.64 6.68 1.72
CA MET A 76 5.23 5.73 2.76
C MET A 76 6.30 4.64 2.83
N ALA A 77 6.53 4.09 4.02
CA ALA A 77 7.57 3.09 4.25
C ALA A 77 6.97 1.81 4.85
N TRP A 78 7.55 0.67 4.48
CA TRP A 78 7.34 -0.61 5.15
C TRP A 78 8.48 -0.85 6.12
N ARG A 79 8.14 -1.32 7.32
CA ARG A 79 9.12 -1.67 8.34
C ARG A 79 9.35 -3.18 8.33
N LEU A 80 10.61 -3.57 8.30
CA LEU A 80 11.01 -4.94 8.61
C LEU A 80 11.51 -5.06 10.05
N ALA A 81 11.66 -6.29 10.53
CA ALA A 81 12.04 -6.57 11.91
C ALA A 81 13.44 -6.02 12.22
N SER A 82 14.36 -6.03 11.25
CA SER A 82 15.71 -5.51 11.39
C SER A 82 16.24 -4.84 10.12
N LEU A 83 17.38 -4.15 10.26
CA LEU A 83 18.13 -3.61 9.12
C LEU A 83 18.73 -4.71 8.24
N ASP A 84 19.07 -5.87 8.81
CA ASP A 84 19.62 -6.98 8.03
C ASP A 84 18.54 -7.62 7.17
N ASP A 85 17.31 -7.78 7.68
CA ASP A 85 16.16 -8.22 6.87
C ASP A 85 15.91 -7.29 5.68
N LEU A 86 16.08 -5.97 5.88
CA LEU A 86 15.98 -4.99 4.79
C LEU A 86 17.07 -5.18 3.73
N LYS A 87 18.31 -5.48 4.15
CA LYS A 87 19.40 -5.76 3.20
C LYS A 87 19.14 -7.04 2.42
N ASP A 88 18.58 -8.06 3.05
CA ASP A 88 18.31 -9.34 2.42
C ASP A 88 17.14 -9.24 1.43
N LEU A 89 16.08 -8.49 1.77
CA LEU A 89 15.00 -8.15 0.85
C LEU A 89 15.52 -7.33 -0.35
N TYR A 90 16.40 -6.35 -0.13
CA TYR A 90 16.93 -5.49 -1.21
C TYR A 90 17.81 -6.24 -2.23
N ARG A 91 18.38 -7.39 -1.85
CA ARG A 91 19.25 -8.19 -2.72
C ARG A 91 18.48 -9.21 -3.58
N HIS A 92 17.21 -9.45 -3.27
CA HIS A 92 16.31 -10.27 -4.10
C HIS A 92 15.78 -9.46 -5.28
#